data_AF-A0A3B8MAV1-F1
#
_entry.id   AF-A0A3B8MAV1-F1
#
_cell.length_a   1.000
_cell.length_b   1.000
_cell.length_c   1.000
_cell.angle_alpha   90.00
_cell.angle_beta   90.00
_cell.angle_gamma   90.00
#
_symmetry.space_group_name_H-M   'P 1'
#
loop_
_entity.id
_entity.type
_entity.pdbx_description
1 polymer ?
#
loop_
_entity_poly.entity_id
_entity_poly.type
_entity_poly.pdbx_seq_one_letter_code
_entity_poly.pdbx_strand_id
1 'polypeptide(L)' 'MVDKREGDEPLSEIGLLSTVEQIDLIRRKEITSRELTEHFIDRIERLDIEINSVVTRDFETAIEEAALADQ' A
#
# COMPACT_ATOMS: atom_id res chain seq x y z
N MET A 1 -30.23 11.90 -6.81
CA MET A 1 -29.99 10.52 -7.28
C MET A 1 -28.68 10.46 -8.04
N VAL A 2 -27.57 10.32 -7.31
CA VAL A 2 -26.66 9.19 -7.51
C VAL A 2 -26.01 8.99 -6.16
N ASP A 3 -26.44 7.91 -5.52
CA ASP A 3 -25.90 7.29 -4.33
C ASP A 3 -24.44 6.91 -4.61
N LYS A 4 -23.50 7.70 -4.06
CA LYS A 4 -22.10 7.29 -4.00
C LYS A 4 -22.00 6.32 -2.82
N ARG A 5 -22.23 5.05 -3.15
CA ARG A 5 -22.07 3.87 -2.33
C ARG A 5 -20.97 4.05 -1.28
N GLU A 6 -21.31 3.82 -0.01
CA GLU A 6 -20.40 3.58 1.14
C GLU A 6 -19.52 2.32 0.98
N GLY A 7 -19.06 2.02 -0.24
CA GLY A 7 -18.34 0.77 -0.56
C GLY A 7 -17.30 0.92 -1.68
N ASP A 8 -16.83 2.14 -1.95
CA ASP A 8 -15.87 2.45 -3.03
C ASP A 8 -14.80 3.46 -2.58
N GLU A 9 -14.41 3.42 -1.29
CA GLU A 9 -13.24 4.15 -0.80
C GLU A 9 -12.10 3.14 -0.61
N PRO A 10 -11.26 2.91 -1.64
CA PRO A 10 -10.45 1.70 -1.71
C PRO A 10 -9.12 1.97 -1.03
N LEU A 11 -8.87 1.36 0.14
CA LEU A 11 -7.53 1.19 0.73
C LEU A 11 -6.67 2.47 0.88
N SER A 12 -7.21 3.66 0.62
CA SER A 12 -6.48 4.93 0.50
C SER A 12 -5.91 5.41 1.83
N GLU A 13 -6.44 4.90 2.94
CA GLU A 13 -6.05 5.26 4.30
C GLU A 13 -4.86 4.47 4.83
N ILE A 14 -4.57 3.26 4.32
CA ILE A 14 -3.53 2.41 4.93
C ILE A 14 -2.13 3.05 4.86
N GLY A 15 -1.85 3.77 3.78
CA GLY A 15 -0.63 4.57 3.64
C GLY A 15 -0.57 5.84 4.50
N LEU A 16 -1.63 6.18 5.22
CA LEU A 16 -1.69 7.29 6.19
C LEU A 16 -1.65 6.81 7.65
N LEU A 17 -1.86 5.52 7.89
CA LEU A 17 -1.70 4.92 9.21
C LEU A 17 -0.24 4.97 9.66
N SER A 18 -0.02 4.98 10.96
CA SER A 18 1.31 4.78 11.52
C SER A 18 1.83 3.37 11.23
N THR A 19 3.15 3.19 11.27
CA THR A 19 3.76 1.86 11.10
C THR A 19 3.27 0.85 12.13
N VAL A 20 2.96 1.30 13.35
CA VAL A 20 2.41 0.42 14.41
C VAL A 20 1.04 -0.10 14.01
N GLU A 21 0.16 0.78 13.53
CA GLU A 21 -1.17 0.41 13.05
C GLU A 21 -1.09 -0.53 11.83
N GLN A 22 -0.19 -0.26 10.88
CA GLN A 22 0.04 -1.13 9.72
C GLN A 22 0.50 -2.54 10.13
N ILE A 23 1.45 -2.64 11.07
CA ILE A 23 1.94 -3.92 11.60
C ILE A 23 0.82 -4.67 12.32
N ASP A 24 -0.03 -3.97 13.07
CA ASP A 24 -1.15 -4.61 13.77
C ASP A 24 -2.17 -5.20 12.78
N LEU A 25 -2.40 -4.58 11.61
CA LEU A 25 -3.22 -5.17 10.55
C LEU A 25 -2.59 -6.46 9.99
N ILE A 26 -1.26 -6.48 9.77
CA ILE A 26 -0.53 -7.68 9.32
C ILE A 26 -0.63 -8.80 10.36
N ARG A 27 -0.40 -8.49 11.64
CA ARG A 27 -0.50 -9.46 12.74
C ARG A 27 -1.90 -10.07 12.86
N ARG A 28 -2.93 -9.25 12.61
CA ARG A 28 -4.33 -9.67 12.57
C ARG A 28 -4.72 -10.40 11.27
N LYS A 29 -3.79 -10.50 10.31
CA LYS A 29 -3.98 -11.11 8.99
C LYS A 29 -5.08 -10.44 8.17
N GLU A 30 -5.28 -9.14 8.37
CA GLU A 30 -6.23 -8.34 7.60
C GLU A 30 -5.61 -7.85 6.28
N ILE A 31 -4.28 -7.73 6.27
CA ILE A 31 -3.45 -7.53 5.09
C ILE A 31 -2.17 -8.37 5.22
N THR A 32 -1.47 -8.51 4.12
CA THR A 32 -0.13 -9.11 4.00
C THR A 32 0.94 -8.02 3.81
N SER A 33 2.20 -8.37 4.04
CA SER A 33 3.35 -7.50 3.76
C SER A 33 3.40 -7.16 2.27
N ARG A 34 3.10 -8.15 1.43
CA ARG A 34 2.97 -7.96 -0.02
C ARG A 34 1.89 -6.93 -0.38
N GLU A 35 0.66 -7.07 0.13
CA GLU A 35 -0.43 -6.13 -0.16
C GLU A 35 -0.12 -4.70 0.30
N LEU A 36 0.55 -4.53 1.46
CA LEU A 36 0.99 -3.22 1.92
C LEU A 36 2.04 -2.60 0.98
N THR A 37 2.95 -3.42 0.47
CA THR A 37 3.99 -2.99 -0.47
C THR A 37 3.39 -2.58 -1.82
N GLU A 38 2.49 -3.40 -2.37
CA GLU A 38 1.72 -3.10 -3.58
C GLU A 38 0.95 -1.77 -3.41
N HIS A 39 0.32 -1.53 -2.26
CA HIS A 39 -0.34 -0.26 -1.97
C HIS A 39 0.59 0.95 -2.07
N PHE A 40 1.80 0.88 -1.54
CA PHE A 40 2.75 2.00 -1.62
C PHE A 40 3.30 2.20 -3.03
N ILE A 41 3.52 1.12 -3.78
CA ILE A 41 3.91 1.21 -5.19
C ILE A 41 2.83 1.95 -5.99
N ASP A 42 1.56 1.56 -5.85
CA ASP A 42 0.43 2.23 -6.51
C ASP A 42 0.33 3.73 -6.14
N ARG A 43 0.59 4.06 -4.87
CA ARG A 43 0.63 5.47 -4.44
C ARG A 43 1.77 6.23 -5.10
N ILE A 44 2.96 5.64 -5.16
CA ILE A 44 4.13 6.26 -5.79
C ILE A 44 3.83 6.49 -7.27
N GLU A 45 3.35 5.49 -8.01
CA GLU A 45 3.04 5.63 -9.43
C GLU A 45 2.01 6.74 -9.71
N ARG A 46 1.01 6.89 -8.84
CA ARG A 46 -0.02 7.92 -8.98
C ARG A 46 0.47 9.33 -8.65
N LEU A 47 1.29 9.49 -7.60
CA LEU A 47 1.61 10.81 -7.03
C LEU A 47 2.98 11.34 -7.45
N ASP A 48 3.95 10.45 -7.66
CA ASP A 48 5.35 10.81 -7.90
C ASP A 48 5.58 11.45 -9.27
N ILE A 49 4.60 11.37 -10.19
CA ILE A 49 4.61 12.10 -11.47
C ILE A 49 4.70 13.61 -11.23
N GLU A 50 4.02 14.14 -10.21
CA GLU A 50 4.02 15.57 -9.88
C GLU A 50 5.08 15.93 -8.83
N ILE A 51 5.31 15.05 -7.85
CA ILE A 51 6.20 15.33 -6.71
C ILE A 51 7.66 15.07 -7.07
N ASN A 52 7.94 14.09 -7.95
CA ASN A 52 9.28 13.70 -8.38
C ASN A 52 10.24 13.42 -7.20
N SER A 53 9.79 12.63 -6.24
CA SER A 53 10.53 12.22 -5.04
C SER A 53 11.26 10.89 -5.18
N VAL A 54 10.78 9.97 -6.03
CA VAL A 54 11.36 8.64 -6.21
C VAL A 54 12.18 8.57 -7.50
N VAL A 55 13.50 8.69 -7.36
CA VAL A 55 14.44 8.75 -8.50
C VAL A 55 14.72 7.36 -9.10
N THR A 56 14.75 6.31 -8.27
CA THR A 56 15.02 4.94 -8.68
C THR A 56 13.90 4.03 -8.19
N ARG A 57 13.41 3.15 -9.06
CA ARG A 57 12.32 2.22 -8.77
C ARG A 57 12.83 0.80 -8.90
N ASP A 58 12.75 0.03 -7.82
CA ASP A 58 13.08 -1.40 -7.76
C ASP A 58 11.91 -2.18 -7.16
N PHE A 59 10.75 -2.05 -7.82
CA PHE A 59 9.48 -2.55 -7.30
C PHE A 59 9.38 -4.07 -7.36
N GLU A 60 9.99 -4.71 -8.36
CA GLU A 60 9.98 -6.17 -8.48
C GLU A 60 10.66 -6.82 -7.25
N THR A 61 11.87 -6.38 -6.91
CA THR A 61 12.57 -6.87 -5.72
C THR A 61 11.81 -6.55 -4.43
N ALA A 62 11.21 -5.36 -4.32
CA ALA A 62 10.40 -5.01 -3.15
C ALA A 62 9.20 -5.98 -2.96
N ILE A 63 8.54 -6.38 -4.04
CA ILE A 63 7.45 -7.36 -4.01
C ILE A 63 7.94 -8.75 -3.62
N GLU A 64 9.09 -9.18 -4.14
CA GLU A 64 9.69 -10.47 -3.79
C GLU A 64 10.05 -10.54 -2.30
N GLU A 65 10.70 -9.51 -1.76
CA GLU A 65 11.05 -9.42 -0.35
C GLU A 65 9.81 -9.41 0.55
N ALA A 66 8.77 -8.68 0.17
CA ALA A 66 7.52 -8.64 0.91
C ALA A 66 6.82 -10.02 0.94
N ALA A 67 6.82 -10.73 -0.20
CA ALA A 67 6.27 -12.08 -0.28
C ALA A 67 7.11 -13.11 0.52
N LEU A 68 8.41 -12.90 0.68
CA LEU A 68 9.25 -13.71 1.56
C LEU A 68 8.96 -13.43 3.04
N ALA A 69 8.64 -12.18 3.40
CA ALA A 69 8.30 -11.80 4.77
C ALA A 69 6.96 -12.38 5.25
N ASP A 70 6.06 -12.72 4.33
CA ASP A 70 4.77 -13.34 4.63
C ASP A 70 4.83 -14.86 4.90
N GLN A 71 6.00 -15.49 4.68
CA GLN A 71 6.24 -16.93 4.89
C GLN A 71 6.66 -17.26 6.33
#